data_AF-A0A3B6PFI0-F1
#
_entry.id   AF-A0A3B6PFI0-F1
#
_cell.length_a   1.000
_cell.length_b   1.000
_cell.length_c   1.000
_cell.angle_alpha   90.00
_cell.angle_beta   90.00
_cell.angle_gamma   90.00
#
_symmetry.space_group_name_H-M   'P 1'
#
loop_
_entity.id
_entity.type
_entity.pdbx_description
1 polymer ?
#
loop_
_entity_poly.entity_id
_entity_poly.type
_entity_poly.pdbx_seq_one_letter_code
_entity_poly.pdbx_strand_id
1 'polypeptide(L)'
;MTVREVLYMYFLARQAYDRFVSVCGNPEQARNAVALLVWLDMGTISAIHHIPGIDAGAVGIVAEEANTILECLRYPKPMVPPIPLISALCMQGGVCIEPRFFAFHQDLVVRGVSHFLDGAGKFVFDDRLQVLLRKYETGLVGNPPELMAPYSSMPLDVPEDCRSIFITFSKGMPLLREEIFDYFRKKWGDCVVRVLMEKTTGGSMPMYGRIIFKTEAVVQLVLNGERLVKISIDQRQIWLRKYVPKPTSVAD
;
A
#
# COMPACT_ATOMS: atom_id res chain seq x y z
N MET A 1 22.23 10.54 3.33
CA MET A 1 20.84 10.99 3.18
C MET A 1 20.16 10.93 4.54
N THR A 2 19.65 12.05 5.05
CA THR A 2 18.91 12.14 6.32
C THR A 2 17.41 11.98 6.10
N VAL A 3 16.65 11.70 7.17
CA VAL A 3 15.17 11.69 7.10
C VAL A 3 14.64 13.03 6.57
N ARG A 4 15.21 14.14 7.05
CA ARG A 4 14.87 15.49 6.56
C ARG A 4 15.02 15.63 5.04
N GLU A 5 16.16 15.19 4.50
CA GLU A 5 16.42 15.24 3.06
C GLU A 5 15.40 14.42 2.28
N VAL A 6 14.99 13.23 2.78
CA VAL A 6 13.93 12.43 2.16
C VAL A 6 12.60 13.16 2.15
N LEU A 7 12.21 13.77 3.28
CA LEU A 7 10.97 14.54 3.36
C LEU A 7 10.97 15.71 2.37
N TYR A 8 12.11 16.39 2.20
CA TYR A 8 12.25 17.44 1.20
C TYR A 8 12.17 16.92 -0.23
N MET A 9 12.82 15.79 -0.55
CA MET A 9 12.72 15.21 -1.89
C MET A 9 11.29 14.81 -2.27
N TYR A 10 10.51 14.35 -1.30
CA TYR A 10 9.13 13.89 -1.50
C TYR A 10 8.08 14.91 -1.03
N PHE A 11 8.42 16.21 -0.98
CA PHE A 11 7.49 17.23 -0.50
C PHE A 11 6.20 17.29 -1.34
N LEU A 12 6.30 17.10 -2.66
CA LEU A 12 5.13 17.05 -3.55
C LEU A 12 4.27 15.82 -3.29
N ALA A 13 4.88 14.68 -2.96
CA ALA A 13 4.14 13.49 -2.58
C ALA A 13 3.33 13.72 -1.30
N ARG A 14 3.88 14.46 -0.32
CA ARG A 14 3.13 14.87 0.87
C ARG A 14 2.00 15.84 0.53
N GLN A 15 2.22 16.84 -0.32
CA GLN A 15 1.15 17.76 -0.72
C GLN A 15 0.02 17.05 -1.46
N ALA A 16 0.36 16.16 -2.39
CA ALA A 16 -0.61 15.32 -3.09
C ALA A 16 -1.40 14.44 -2.10
N TYR A 17 -0.72 13.86 -1.11
CA TYR A 17 -1.35 13.09 -0.05
C TYR A 17 -2.37 13.92 0.75
N ASP A 18 -1.95 15.06 1.29
CA ASP A 18 -2.83 15.95 2.05
C ASP A 18 -4.04 16.39 1.21
N ARG A 19 -3.82 16.61 -0.11
CA ARG A 19 -4.88 16.94 -1.05
C ARG A 19 -5.87 15.79 -1.23
N PHE A 20 -5.40 14.56 -1.46
CA PHE A 20 -6.28 13.39 -1.55
C PHE A 20 -7.04 13.13 -0.26
N VAL A 21 -6.40 13.26 0.91
CA VAL A 21 -7.08 13.11 2.20
C VAL A 21 -8.18 14.16 2.35
N SER A 22 -7.91 15.41 1.97
CA SER A 22 -8.89 16.50 2.07
C SER A 22 -10.12 16.32 1.18
N VAL A 23 -9.96 15.70 0.01
CA VAL A 23 -11.03 15.53 -0.98
C VAL A 23 -11.77 14.20 -0.82
N CYS A 24 -11.03 13.11 -0.60
CA CYS A 24 -11.56 11.74 -0.62
C CYS A 24 -11.79 11.16 0.78
N GLY A 25 -11.19 11.73 1.82
CA GLY A 25 -11.43 11.35 3.22
C GLY A 25 -10.88 9.98 3.66
N ASN A 26 -10.21 9.23 2.78
CA ASN A 26 -9.62 7.93 3.10
C ASN A 26 -8.08 8.00 3.06
N PRO A 27 -7.40 8.05 4.23
CA PRO A 27 -5.94 8.11 4.32
C PRO A 27 -5.21 6.94 3.66
N GLU A 28 -5.76 5.73 3.72
CA GLU A 28 -5.09 4.54 3.17
C GLU A 28 -5.13 4.55 1.64
N GLN A 29 -6.30 4.86 1.07
CA GLN A 29 -6.47 5.02 -0.38
C GLN A 29 -5.67 6.21 -0.92
N ALA A 30 -5.67 7.35 -0.21
CA ALA A 30 -4.86 8.51 -0.56
C ALA A 30 -3.37 8.17 -0.63
N ARG A 31 -2.89 7.43 0.36
CA ARG A 31 -1.50 6.99 0.44
C ARG A 31 -1.12 6.05 -0.71
N ASN A 32 -1.97 5.06 -0.97
CA ASN A 32 -1.72 4.08 -2.02
C ASN A 32 -1.80 4.72 -3.41
N ALA A 33 -2.71 5.67 -3.63
CA ALA A 33 -2.78 6.49 -4.84
C ALA A 33 -1.51 7.31 -5.04
N VAL A 34 -1.01 7.99 -4.00
CA VAL A 34 0.27 8.72 -4.06
C VAL A 34 1.42 7.79 -4.39
N ALA A 35 1.48 6.60 -3.79
CA ALA A 35 2.54 5.64 -4.07
C ALA A 35 2.53 5.16 -5.54
N LEU A 36 1.34 4.98 -6.14
CA LEU A 36 1.20 4.69 -7.56
C LEU A 36 1.70 5.86 -8.42
N LEU A 37 1.31 7.10 -8.09
CA LEU A 37 1.74 8.29 -8.84
C LEU A 37 3.25 8.53 -8.72
N VAL A 38 3.84 8.37 -7.54
CA VAL A 38 5.30 8.45 -7.34
C VAL A 38 6.01 7.39 -8.18
N TRP A 39 5.46 6.17 -8.26
CA TRP A 39 6.04 5.12 -9.10
C TRP A 39 5.92 5.43 -10.59
N LEU A 40 4.83 6.09 -11.01
CA LEU A 40 4.66 6.57 -12.38
C LEU A 40 5.58 7.75 -12.72
N ASP A 41 5.99 8.53 -11.73
CA ASP A 41 6.89 9.69 -11.83
C ASP A 41 8.35 9.30 -12.16
N MET A 42 8.61 8.04 -12.52
CA MET A 42 9.95 7.57 -12.85
C MET A 42 10.38 8.09 -14.23
N GLY A 43 11.38 8.98 -14.22
CA GLY A 43 11.99 9.52 -15.43
C GLY A 43 11.43 10.89 -15.79
N THR A 44 10.84 11.02 -16.98
CA THR A 44 10.33 12.30 -17.47
C THR A 44 8.90 12.59 -17.02
N ILE A 45 8.11 11.57 -16.66
CA ILE A 45 6.71 11.70 -16.27
C ILE A 45 6.61 12.48 -14.96
N SER A 46 5.71 13.47 -14.90
CA SER A 46 5.54 14.38 -13.74
C SER A 46 4.12 14.37 -13.18
N ALA A 47 3.45 13.21 -13.16
CA ALA A 47 2.03 13.11 -12.82
C ALA A 47 1.71 13.65 -11.42
N ILE A 48 2.61 13.42 -10.45
CA ILE A 48 2.39 13.86 -9.06
C ILE A 48 2.51 15.38 -8.90
N HIS A 49 3.27 16.04 -9.77
CA HIS A 49 3.52 17.48 -9.72
C HIS A 49 2.25 18.29 -10.03
N HIS A 50 1.29 17.69 -10.74
CA HIS A 50 0.04 18.34 -11.12
C HIS A 50 -1.03 18.27 -10.02
N ILE A 51 -0.98 17.28 -9.12
CA ILE A 51 -2.03 17.02 -8.12
C ILE A 51 -2.34 18.23 -7.22
N PRO A 52 -1.35 18.99 -6.71
CA PRO A 52 -1.65 20.15 -5.87
C PRO A 52 -2.40 21.27 -6.60
N GLY A 53 -2.28 21.35 -7.94
CA GLY A 53 -2.81 22.46 -8.74
C GLY A 53 -4.13 22.19 -9.48
N ILE A 54 -4.57 20.93 -9.58
CA ILE A 54 -5.82 20.57 -10.24
C ILE A 54 -7.06 20.79 -9.34
N ASP A 55 -8.23 20.90 -9.96
CA ASP A 55 -9.48 21.10 -9.24
C ASP A 55 -9.85 19.90 -8.36
N ALA A 56 -10.68 20.13 -7.33
CA ALA A 56 -11.04 19.09 -6.38
C ALA A 56 -11.81 17.92 -7.02
N GLY A 57 -12.59 18.17 -8.08
CA GLY A 57 -13.28 17.11 -8.82
C GLY A 57 -12.29 16.22 -9.56
N ALA A 58 -11.33 16.81 -10.26
CA ALA A 58 -10.23 16.10 -10.89
C ALA A 58 -9.40 15.28 -9.89
N VAL A 59 -9.07 15.84 -8.71
CA VAL A 59 -8.39 15.08 -7.64
C VAL A 59 -9.18 13.82 -7.26
N GLY A 60 -10.50 13.95 -7.11
CA GLY A 60 -11.38 12.82 -6.82
C GLY A 60 -11.31 11.73 -7.89
N ILE A 61 -11.35 12.12 -9.17
CA ILE A 61 -11.25 11.20 -10.30
C ILE A 61 -9.88 10.51 -10.34
N VAL A 62 -8.78 11.24 -10.15
CA VAL A 62 -7.43 10.62 -10.08
C VAL A 62 -7.37 9.58 -8.96
N ALA A 63 -7.92 9.90 -7.79
CA ALA A 63 -7.95 8.98 -6.67
C ALA A 63 -8.74 7.72 -7.03
N GLU A 64 -9.91 7.86 -7.63
CA GLU A 64 -10.74 6.73 -8.07
C GLU A 64 -10.03 5.86 -9.09
N GLU A 65 -9.44 6.46 -10.13
CA GLU A 65 -8.67 5.77 -11.16
C GLU A 65 -7.48 5.01 -10.55
N ALA A 66 -6.71 5.67 -9.67
CA ALA A 66 -5.54 5.08 -9.02
C ALA A 66 -5.90 3.88 -8.14
N ASN A 67 -6.95 4.01 -7.33
CA ASN A 67 -7.42 2.94 -6.47
C ASN A 67 -7.99 1.79 -7.29
N THR A 68 -8.76 2.08 -8.35
CA THR A 68 -9.28 1.06 -9.26
C THR A 68 -8.16 0.28 -9.93
N ILE A 69 -7.08 0.94 -10.38
CA ILE A 69 -5.88 0.26 -10.90
C ILE A 69 -5.36 -0.72 -9.85
N LEU A 70 -5.06 -0.25 -8.64
CA LEU A 70 -4.49 -1.08 -7.57
C LEU A 70 -5.39 -2.27 -7.19
N GLU A 71 -6.70 -2.07 -7.19
CA GLU A 71 -7.68 -3.14 -6.97
C GLU A 71 -7.65 -4.18 -8.08
N CYS A 72 -7.64 -3.74 -9.34
CA CYS A 72 -7.52 -4.64 -10.50
C CYS A 72 -6.23 -5.45 -10.44
N LEU A 73 -5.13 -4.86 -9.94
CA LEU A 73 -3.85 -5.53 -9.80
C LEU A 73 -3.86 -6.68 -8.77
N ARG A 74 -4.93 -6.87 -7.98
CA ARG A 74 -5.09 -8.06 -7.12
C ARG A 74 -5.39 -9.33 -7.93
N TYR A 75 -6.05 -9.20 -9.08
CA TYR A 75 -6.51 -10.33 -9.84
C TYR A 75 -5.39 -10.95 -10.69
N PRO A 76 -5.38 -12.28 -10.92
CA PRO A 76 -4.38 -12.95 -11.76
C PRO A 76 -4.32 -12.41 -13.18
N LYS A 77 -5.47 -12.04 -13.74
CA LYS A 77 -5.59 -11.38 -15.05
C LYS A 77 -6.29 -10.03 -14.83
N PRO A 78 -5.54 -8.96 -14.53
CA PRO A 78 -6.12 -7.65 -14.29
C PRO A 78 -6.80 -7.11 -15.55
N MET A 79 -8.03 -6.62 -15.40
CA MET A 79 -8.72 -5.84 -16.43
C MET A 79 -8.90 -4.44 -15.89
N VAL A 80 -7.97 -3.56 -16.25
CA VAL A 80 -7.99 -2.16 -15.79
C VAL A 80 -8.95 -1.37 -16.69
N PRO A 81 -9.94 -0.66 -16.11
CA PRO A 81 -10.86 0.19 -16.88
C PRO A 81 -10.12 1.41 -17.46
N PRO A 82 -10.79 2.22 -18.30
CA PRO A 82 -10.24 3.49 -18.76
C PRO A 82 -9.81 4.38 -17.60
N ILE A 83 -8.63 5.00 -17.72
CA ILE A 83 -7.99 5.86 -16.71
C ILE A 83 -7.63 7.22 -17.34
N PRO A 84 -8.61 7.93 -17.94
CA PRO A 84 -8.34 9.08 -18.78
C PRO A 84 -7.53 10.19 -18.09
N LEU A 85 -7.75 10.43 -16.79
CA LEU A 85 -7.09 11.52 -16.11
C LEU A 85 -5.65 11.17 -15.74
N ILE A 86 -5.37 9.95 -15.25
CA ILE A 86 -4.01 9.46 -15.06
C ILE A 86 -3.26 9.41 -16.40
N SER A 87 -3.91 8.92 -17.48
CA SER A 87 -3.32 8.94 -18.82
C SER A 87 -2.95 10.35 -19.29
N ALA A 88 -3.81 11.34 -19.01
CA ALA A 88 -3.56 12.74 -19.34
C ALA A 88 -2.43 13.35 -18.49
N LEU A 89 -2.39 13.08 -17.19
CA LEU A 89 -1.32 13.53 -16.29
C LEU A 89 0.04 12.93 -16.64
N CYS A 90 0.05 11.72 -17.20
CA CYS A 90 1.27 11.06 -17.66
C CYS A 90 1.65 11.37 -19.11
N MET A 91 0.89 12.21 -19.82
CA MET A 91 1.11 12.44 -21.25
C MET A 91 2.40 13.21 -21.51
N GLN A 92 3.29 12.64 -22.35
CA GLN A 92 4.52 13.30 -22.79
C GLN A 92 4.78 13.06 -24.27
N GLY A 93 4.97 14.15 -25.03
CA GLY A 93 5.25 14.07 -26.46
C GLY A 93 4.19 13.32 -27.27
N GLY A 94 2.93 13.29 -26.80
CA GLY A 94 1.82 12.56 -27.43
C GLY A 94 1.70 11.08 -27.04
N VAL A 95 2.61 10.54 -26.21
CA VAL A 95 2.50 9.20 -25.64
C VAL A 95 1.79 9.28 -24.29
N CYS A 96 0.80 8.42 -24.08
CA CYS A 96 0.07 8.31 -22.81
C CYS A 96 0.11 6.87 -22.29
N ILE A 97 -0.11 6.71 -21.00
CA ILE A 97 -0.18 5.39 -20.38
C ILE A 97 -1.56 4.80 -20.63
N GLU A 98 -1.61 3.68 -21.34
CA GLU A 98 -2.86 2.96 -21.56
C GLU A 98 -3.19 2.00 -20.40
N PRO A 99 -4.48 1.70 -20.11
CA PRO A 99 -4.87 0.75 -19.07
C PRO A 99 -4.16 -0.62 -19.17
N ARG A 100 -3.91 -1.09 -20.40
CA ARG A 100 -3.24 -2.37 -20.67
C ARG A 100 -1.79 -2.41 -20.18
N PHE A 101 -1.14 -1.26 -20.04
CA PHE A 101 0.22 -1.15 -19.49
C PHE A 101 0.29 -1.75 -18.09
N PHE A 102 -0.66 -1.41 -17.22
CA PHE A 102 -0.74 -1.93 -15.86
C PHE A 102 -0.98 -3.44 -15.83
N ALA A 103 -1.77 -3.95 -16.78
CA ALA A 103 -2.03 -5.38 -16.86
C ALA A 103 -0.78 -6.18 -17.27
N PHE A 104 0.00 -5.64 -18.21
CA PHE A 104 1.22 -6.28 -18.69
C PHE A 104 2.38 -6.16 -17.69
N HIS A 105 2.50 -5.02 -17.01
CA HIS A 105 3.56 -4.72 -16.06
C HIS A 105 3.14 -4.88 -14.59
N GLN A 106 2.08 -5.65 -14.32
CA GLN A 106 1.49 -5.81 -12.99
C GLN A 106 2.53 -6.05 -11.89
N ASP A 107 3.44 -6.99 -12.09
CA ASP A 107 4.45 -7.32 -11.07
C ASP A 107 5.44 -6.17 -10.82
N LEU A 108 5.75 -5.36 -11.83
CA LEU A 108 6.62 -4.19 -11.70
C LEU A 108 5.91 -3.06 -10.95
N VAL A 109 4.63 -2.82 -11.27
CA VAL A 109 3.80 -1.81 -10.59
C VAL A 109 3.70 -2.16 -9.10
N VAL A 110 3.30 -3.40 -8.79
CA VAL A 110 3.09 -3.83 -7.40
C VAL A 110 4.39 -3.78 -6.60
N ARG A 111 5.50 -4.26 -7.15
CA ARG A 111 6.81 -4.20 -6.48
C ARG A 111 7.28 -2.76 -6.28
N GLY A 112 7.10 -1.89 -7.28
CA GLY A 112 7.52 -0.50 -7.19
C GLY A 112 6.73 0.31 -6.16
N VAL A 113 5.40 0.13 -6.16
CA VAL A 113 4.52 0.72 -5.13
C VAL A 113 4.89 0.23 -3.75
N SER A 114 5.08 -1.09 -3.56
CA SER A 114 5.49 -1.66 -2.28
C SER A 114 6.85 -1.12 -1.82
N HIS A 115 7.83 -1.04 -2.73
CA HIS A 115 9.16 -0.53 -2.44
C HIS A 115 9.13 0.92 -1.96
N PHE A 116 8.32 1.78 -2.59
CA PHE A 116 8.16 3.16 -2.14
C PHE A 116 7.51 3.22 -0.75
N LEU A 117 6.39 2.49 -0.54
CA LEU A 117 5.69 2.47 0.73
C LEU A 117 6.56 1.94 1.89
N ASP A 118 7.42 0.95 1.61
CA ASP A 118 8.36 0.38 2.58
C ASP A 118 9.62 1.24 2.80
N GLY A 119 9.96 2.10 1.85
CA GLY A 119 11.10 3.00 1.94
C GLY A 119 10.68 4.40 2.40
N ALA A 120 10.75 5.35 1.47
CA ALA A 120 10.46 6.76 1.71
C ALA A 120 9.03 7.00 2.23
N GLY A 121 8.05 6.21 1.78
CA GLY A 121 6.65 6.33 2.17
C GLY A 121 6.42 6.32 3.68
N LYS A 122 7.18 5.51 4.43
CA LYS A 122 7.11 5.47 5.91
C LYS A 122 7.32 6.84 6.55
N PHE A 123 8.21 7.65 5.97
CA PHE A 123 8.54 8.98 6.48
C PHE A 123 7.58 10.02 5.91
N VAL A 124 7.28 9.94 4.61
CA VAL A 124 6.40 10.89 3.91
C VAL A 124 5.00 10.92 4.54
N PHE A 125 4.46 9.77 4.90
CA PHE A 125 3.11 9.64 5.46
C PHE A 125 3.04 9.65 6.99
N ASP A 126 4.17 9.87 7.68
CA ASP A 126 4.20 10.04 9.14
C ASP A 126 3.85 11.49 9.52
N ASP A 127 2.61 11.70 9.97
CA ASP A 127 2.12 13.02 10.38
C ASP A 127 2.94 13.65 11.52
N ARG A 128 3.51 12.84 12.42
CA ARG A 128 4.37 13.34 13.51
C ARG A 128 5.66 13.91 12.94
N LEU A 129 6.29 13.23 11.98
CA LEU A 129 7.47 13.74 11.29
C LEU A 129 7.16 15.00 10.49
N GLN A 130 6.00 15.08 9.85
CA GLN A 130 5.57 16.27 9.11
C GLN A 130 5.33 17.48 10.03
N VAL A 131 4.68 17.27 11.19
CA VAL A 131 4.53 18.32 12.21
C VAL A 131 5.89 18.76 12.75
N LEU A 132 6.80 17.81 12.99
CA LEU A 132 8.15 18.11 13.47
C LEU A 132 8.96 18.90 12.43
N LEU A 133 8.84 18.56 11.15
CA LEU A 133 9.47 19.29 10.04
C LEU A 133 8.97 20.74 9.97
N ARG A 134 7.66 20.98 10.07
CA ARG A 134 7.11 22.35 10.09
C ARG A 134 7.60 23.17 11.29
N LYS A 135 7.70 22.54 12.47
CA LYS A 135 8.26 23.20 13.66
C LYS A 135 9.75 23.53 13.47
N TYR A 136 10.48 22.66 12.80
CA TYR A 136 11.89 22.88 12.48
C TYR A 136 12.07 24.07 11.54
N GLU A 137 11.28 24.12 10.47
CA GLU A 137 11.32 25.21 9.46
C GLU A 137 10.95 26.57 10.02
N THR A 138 10.06 26.61 11.02
CA THR A 138 9.67 27.83 11.73
C THR A 138 10.63 28.24 12.83
N GLY A 139 11.70 27.47 13.08
CA GLY A 139 12.66 27.71 14.16
C GLY A 139 12.13 27.41 15.56
N LEU A 140 10.96 26.76 15.69
CA LEU A 140 10.35 26.39 16.97
C LEU A 140 11.03 25.20 17.64
N VAL A 141 11.82 24.42 16.89
CA VAL A 141 12.69 23.36 17.41
C VAL A 141 14.08 23.49 16.80
N GLY A 142 15.10 23.07 17.55
CA GLY A 142 16.51 23.07 17.12
C GLY A 142 16.81 21.98 16.08
N ASN A 143 17.79 21.11 16.30
CA ASN A 143 18.06 19.98 15.40
C ASN A 143 17.44 18.69 15.96
N PRO A 144 16.17 18.36 15.66
CA PRO A 144 15.52 17.19 16.21
C PRO A 144 16.19 15.89 15.73
N PRO A 145 16.55 14.95 16.63
CA PRO A 145 17.23 13.71 16.28
C PRO A 145 16.52 12.90 15.19
N GLU A 146 15.18 12.89 15.17
CA GLU A 146 14.41 12.10 14.20
C GLU A 146 14.54 12.62 12.78
N LEU A 147 14.70 13.94 12.58
CA LEU A 147 14.93 14.50 11.25
C LEU A 147 16.39 14.36 10.83
N MET A 148 17.31 14.39 11.79
CA MET A 148 18.76 14.24 11.56
C MET A 148 19.20 12.78 11.43
N ALA A 149 18.34 11.84 11.82
CA ALA A 149 18.62 10.42 11.72
C ALA A 149 18.98 10.03 10.28
N PRO A 150 19.94 9.11 10.09
CA PRO A 150 20.23 8.58 8.76
C PRO A 150 18.98 7.88 8.21
N TYR A 151 18.69 8.09 6.93
CA TYR A 151 17.65 7.33 6.26
C TYR A 151 18.01 5.85 6.28
N SER A 152 17.14 5.06 6.91
CA SER A 152 17.20 3.61 6.91
C SER A 152 15.93 3.08 6.27
N SER A 153 16.09 2.31 5.19
CA SER A 153 14.99 1.56 4.58
C SER A 153 14.60 0.33 5.40
N MET A 154 15.30 0.05 6.51
CA MET A 154 15.00 -1.10 7.35
C MET A 154 13.55 -1.03 7.87
N PRO A 155 12.87 -2.17 8.02
CA PRO A 155 11.56 -2.20 8.67
C PRO A 155 11.68 -1.59 10.06
N LEU A 156 10.83 -0.60 10.37
CA LEU A 156 10.56 -0.27 11.76
C LEU A 156 10.04 -1.53 12.43
N ASP A 157 10.42 -1.80 13.68
CA ASP A 157 9.94 -2.94 14.46
C ASP A 157 8.44 -2.77 14.74
N VAL A 158 7.64 -3.10 13.73
CA VAL A 158 6.18 -3.10 13.79
C VAL A 158 5.76 -4.47 14.33
N PRO A 159 4.95 -4.52 15.40
CA PRO A 159 4.41 -5.76 15.93
C PRO A 159 3.78 -6.61 14.83
N GLU A 160 3.95 -7.93 14.92
CA GLU A 160 3.40 -8.86 13.91
C GLU A 160 1.90 -8.63 13.67
N ASP A 161 1.17 -8.22 14.70
CA ASP A 161 -0.26 -7.97 14.67
C ASP A 161 -0.66 -6.85 13.69
N CYS A 162 0.11 -5.76 13.63
CA CYS A 162 -0.16 -4.65 12.72
C CYS A 162 0.14 -5.02 11.26
N ARG A 163 1.15 -5.88 11.05
CA ARG A 163 1.55 -6.39 9.73
C ARG A 163 0.94 -7.76 9.39
N SER A 164 -0.27 -8.02 9.88
CA SER A 164 -0.99 -9.28 9.65
C SER A 164 -2.35 -9.11 9.00
N ILE A 165 -2.68 -10.06 8.12
CA ILE A 165 -4.03 -10.26 7.57
C ILE A 165 -4.61 -11.54 8.14
N PHE A 166 -5.86 -11.47 8.58
CA PHE A 166 -6.67 -12.63 8.91
C PHE A 166 -7.39 -13.11 7.66
N ILE A 167 -7.33 -14.42 7.40
CA ILE A 167 -7.97 -15.04 6.24
C ILE A 167 -9.00 -16.08 6.67
N THR A 168 -10.11 -16.19 5.94
CA THR A 168 -11.08 -17.28 6.09
C THR A 168 -11.36 -17.96 4.77
N PHE A 169 -11.55 -19.27 4.81
CA PHE A 169 -11.80 -20.11 3.63
C PHE A 169 -13.29 -20.30 3.39
N SER A 170 -13.65 -20.47 2.12
CA SER A 170 -14.97 -21.00 1.77
C SER A 170 -15.12 -22.45 2.27
N LYS A 171 -16.32 -22.82 2.72
CA LYS A 171 -16.58 -24.13 3.34
C LYS A 171 -16.15 -25.28 2.41
N GLY A 172 -15.33 -26.19 2.92
CA GLY A 172 -14.90 -27.41 2.23
C GLY A 172 -13.76 -27.25 1.22
N MET A 173 -13.22 -26.04 1.03
CA MET A 173 -12.14 -25.77 0.07
C MET A 173 -10.98 -25.00 0.72
N PRO A 174 -10.33 -25.52 1.78
CA PRO A 174 -9.20 -24.84 2.40
C PRO A 174 -8.02 -24.75 1.43
N LEU A 175 -7.28 -23.65 1.51
CA LEU A 175 -5.97 -23.54 0.89
C LEU A 175 -4.91 -24.13 1.83
N LEU A 176 -3.88 -24.73 1.26
CA LEU A 176 -2.68 -25.12 2.00
C LEU A 176 -1.86 -23.88 2.36
N ARG A 177 -1.07 -24.01 3.42
CA ARG A 177 -0.18 -22.95 3.91
C ARG A 177 0.76 -22.47 2.81
N GLU A 178 1.33 -23.41 2.06
CA GLU A 178 2.32 -23.20 1.00
C GLU A 178 1.68 -22.48 -0.20
N GLU A 179 0.45 -22.87 -0.57
CA GLU A 179 -0.30 -22.22 -1.65
C GLU A 179 -0.55 -20.73 -1.34
N ILE A 180 -0.93 -20.42 -0.10
CA ILE A 180 -1.10 -19.03 0.35
C ILE A 180 0.26 -18.31 0.34
N PHE A 181 1.30 -18.93 0.89
CA PHE A 181 2.62 -18.33 0.98
C PHE A 181 3.19 -17.99 -0.40
N ASP A 182 3.05 -18.89 -1.37
CA ASP A 182 3.53 -18.73 -2.74
C ASP A 182 2.70 -17.73 -3.53
N TYR A 183 1.37 -17.76 -3.38
CA TYR A 183 0.48 -16.80 -4.04
C TYR A 183 0.86 -15.35 -3.70
N PHE A 184 0.95 -15.04 -2.39
CA PHE A 184 1.26 -13.67 -1.96
C PHE A 184 2.68 -13.26 -2.35
N ARG A 185 3.66 -14.17 -2.28
CA ARG A 185 5.03 -13.84 -2.70
C ARG A 185 5.17 -13.63 -4.19
N LYS A 186 4.49 -14.44 -4.99
CA LYS A 186 4.46 -14.27 -6.45
C LYS A 186 3.85 -12.93 -6.83
N LYS A 187 2.83 -12.50 -6.10
CA LYS A 187 2.03 -11.32 -6.43
C LYS A 187 2.62 -10.01 -5.92
N TRP A 188 3.09 -9.97 -4.66
CA TRP A 188 3.62 -8.77 -4.00
C TRP A 188 5.14 -8.81 -3.77
N GLY A 189 5.85 -9.77 -4.36
CA GLY A 189 7.27 -9.99 -4.12
C GLY A 189 7.55 -10.65 -2.78
N ASP A 190 8.80 -10.67 -2.35
CA ASP A 190 9.22 -11.33 -1.11
C ASP A 190 8.76 -10.56 0.15
N CYS A 191 7.46 -10.62 0.43
CA CYS A 191 6.74 -9.82 1.42
C CYS A 191 6.19 -10.64 2.60
N VAL A 192 6.14 -11.97 2.50
CA VAL A 192 5.54 -12.84 3.53
C VAL A 192 6.63 -13.39 4.44
N VAL A 193 6.45 -13.24 5.75
CA VAL A 193 7.31 -13.89 6.76
C VAL A 193 6.86 -15.32 6.98
N ARG A 194 5.57 -15.51 7.27
CA ARG A 194 4.96 -16.85 7.44
C ARG A 194 3.45 -16.81 7.37
N VAL A 195 2.87 -17.98 7.13
CA VAL A 195 1.42 -18.23 7.19
C VAL A 195 1.16 -19.19 8.34
N LEU A 196 0.22 -18.82 9.22
CA LEU A 196 -0.29 -19.64 10.31
C LEU A 196 -1.69 -20.12 9.93
N MET A 197 -1.98 -21.40 10.20
CA MET A 197 -3.29 -22.00 9.95
C MET A 197 -3.97 -22.33 11.27
N GLU A 198 -5.29 -22.38 11.28
CA GLU A 198 -6.05 -22.93 12.40
C GLU A 198 -5.53 -24.32 12.79
N LYS A 199 -5.35 -24.53 14.10
CA LYS A 199 -5.04 -25.87 14.64
C LYS A 199 -6.32 -26.68 14.70
N THR A 200 -6.39 -27.73 13.90
CA THR A 200 -7.56 -28.61 13.86
C THR A 200 -7.31 -29.93 14.60
N THR A 201 -8.36 -30.46 15.23
CA THR A 201 -8.36 -31.76 15.91
C THR A 201 -9.26 -32.74 15.17
N GLY A 202 -8.87 -34.01 15.11
CA GLY A 202 -9.73 -35.06 14.53
C GLY A 202 -9.87 -35.00 12.99
N GLY A 203 -8.87 -34.48 12.29
CA GLY A 203 -8.85 -34.45 10.81
C GLY A 203 -9.77 -33.41 10.18
N SER A 204 -10.32 -32.47 10.96
CA SER A 204 -11.09 -31.35 10.41
C SER A 204 -10.19 -30.41 9.59
N MET A 205 -10.78 -29.81 8.56
CA MET A 205 -10.11 -28.84 7.71
C MET A 205 -10.03 -27.47 8.38
N PRO A 206 -8.92 -26.73 8.25
CA PRO A 206 -8.81 -25.39 8.80
C PRO A 206 -9.81 -24.46 8.10
N MET A 207 -10.48 -23.61 8.87
CA MET A 207 -11.45 -22.63 8.38
C MET A 207 -10.87 -21.21 8.26
N TYR A 208 -9.77 -20.95 8.96
CA TYR A 208 -9.08 -19.67 8.91
C TYR A 208 -7.57 -19.80 9.06
N GLY A 209 -6.90 -18.68 8.80
CA GLY A 209 -5.47 -18.54 8.96
C GLY A 209 -5.07 -17.08 9.21
N ARG A 210 -3.78 -16.88 9.38
CA ARG A 210 -3.15 -15.57 9.56
C ARG A 210 -1.91 -15.50 8.68
N ILE A 211 -1.82 -14.46 7.86
CA ILE A 211 -0.64 -14.16 7.06
C ILE A 211 0.12 -13.05 7.79
N ILE A 212 1.40 -13.28 8.05
CA ILE A 212 2.30 -12.30 8.67
C ILE A 212 3.23 -11.78 7.57
N PHE A 213 3.15 -10.49 7.28
CA PHE A 213 3.99 -9.82 6.29
C PHE A 213 5.23 -9.22 6.93
N LYS A 214 6.23 -8.88 6.12
CA LYS A 214 7.45 -8.20 6.56
C LYS A 214 7.16 -6.76 7.02
N THR A 215 6.18 -6.11 6.42
CA THR A 215 5.83 -4.71 6.68
C THR A 215 4.32 -4.49 6.72
N GLU A 216 3.87 -3.45 7.43
CA GLU A 216 2.45 -3.07 7.45
C GLU A 216 1.98 -2.47 6.12
N ALA A 217 2.90 -1.87 5.34
CA ALA A 217 2.57 -1.31 4.03
C ALA A 217 1.92 -2.34 3.09
N VAL A 218 2.40 -3.58 3.11
CA VAL A 218 1.83 -4.67 2.31
C VAL A 218 0.41 -4.99 2.74
N VAL A 219 0.11 -4.98 4.05
CA VAL A 219 -1.26 -5.19 4.55
C VAL A 219 -2.20 -4.13 3.99
N GLN A 220 -1.80 -2.87 4.09
CA GLN A 220 -2.58 -1.74 3.64
C GLN A 220 -2.67 -1.64 2.10
N LEU A 221 -1.67 -2.15 1.37
CA LEU A 221 -1.75 -2.28 -0.09
C LEU A 221 -2.72 -3.39 -0.50
N VAL A 222 -2.64 -4.54 0.17
CA VAL A 222 -3.53 -5.69 -0.09
C VAL A 222 -4.97 -5.32 0.25
N LEU A 223 -5.23 -4.64 1.37
CA LEU A 223 -6.59 -4.26 1.81
C LEU A 223 -7.09 -2.97 1.14
N ASN A 224 -6.22 -2.01 0.81
CA ASN A 224 -6.56 -0.73 0.14
C ASN A 224 -7.72 0.04 0.81
N GLY A 225 -7.73 0.09 2.14
CA GLY A 225 -8.76 0.75 2.95
C GLY A 225 -10.02 -0.08 3.17
N GLU A 226 -10.16 -1.21 2.48
CA GLU A 226 -11.33 -2.09 2.62
C GLU A 226 -11.27 -2.92 3.90
N ARG A 227 -12.40 -2.99 4.60
CA ARG A 227 -12.53 -3.79 5.83
C ARG A 227 -12.46 -5.29 5.56
N LEU A 228 -12.96 -5.71 4.40
CA LEU A 228 -13.07 -7.11 4.00
C LEU A 228 -12.88 -7.23 2.49
N VAL A 229 -11.82 -7.90 2.07
CA VAL A 229 -11.49 -8.12 0.65
C VAL A 229 -11.67 -9.59 0.30
N LYS A 230 -12.27 -9.87 -0.86
CA LYS A 230 -12.41 -11.23 -1.40
C LYS A 230 -11.42 -11.43 -2.54
N ILE A 231 -10.66 -12.53 -2.52
CA ILE A 231 -9.80 -12.93 -3.64
C ILE A 231 -9.97 -14.41 -3.98
N SER A 232 -9.51 -14.77 -5.19
CA SER A 232 -9.53 -16.13 -5.70
C SER A 232 -8.10 -16.65 -5.89
N ILE A 233 -7.79 -17.80 -5.29
CA ILE A 233 -6.52 -18.53 -5.46
C ILE A 233 -6.88 -19.90 -6.03
N ASP A 234 -6.46 -20.19 -7.25
CA ASP A 234 -6.83 -21.41 -7.99
C ASP A 234 -8.34 -21.71 -7.94
N GLN A 235 -9.14 -20.70 -8.27
CA GLN A 235 -10.62 -20.74 -8.26
C GLN A 235 -11.27 -20.89 -6.87
N ARG A 236 -10.48 -21.01 -5.79
CA ARG A 236 -10.97 -21.06 -4.40
C ARG A 236 -11.03 -19.66 -3.81
N GLN A 237 -12.19 -19.30 -3.27
CA GLN A 237 -12.42 -17.96 -2.72
C GLN A 237 -12.01 -17.90 -1.26
N ILE A 238 -11.24 -16.87 -0.92
CA ILE A 238 -10.87 -16.53 0.45
C ILE A 238 -11.22 -15.08 0.76
N TRP A 239 -11.50 -14.83 2.04
CA TRP A 239 -11.78 -13.49 2.55
C TRP A 239 -10.61 -13.02 3.41
N LEU A 240 -10.25 -11.76 3.27
CA LEU A 240 -9.12 -11.10 3.93
C LEU A 240 -9.64 -9.92 4.73
N ARG A 241 -9.14 -9.75 5.94
CA ARG A 241 -9.34 -8.53 6.74
C ARG A 241 -8.13 -8.24 7.60
N LYS A 242 -8.01 -7.02 8.11
CA LYS A 242 -6.96 -6.68 9.09
C LYS A 242 -7.04 -7.64 10.29
N TYR A 243 -5.89 -8.18 10.71
CA TYR A 243 -5.83 -9.00 11.90
C TYR A 243 -6.13 -8.15 13.14
N VAL A 244 -6.94 -8.70 14.03
CA VAL A 244 -7.23 -8.09 15.33
C VAL A 244 -6.78 -9.10 16.38
N PRO A 245 -5.82 -8.74 17.26
CA PRO A 245 -5.38 -9.61 18.34
C PRO A 245 -6.57 -9.97 19.22
N LYS A 246 -6.66 -11.22 19.65
CA LYS A 246 -7.55 -11.55 20.77
C LYS A 246 -6.91 -10.96 22.02
N PRO A 247 -7.68 -10.29 22.91
CA PRO A 247 -7.17 -9.95 24.23
C PRO A 247 -6.69 -11.24 24.89
N THR A 248 -5.43 -11.30 25.28
CA THR A 248 -4.95 -12.34 26.19
C THR A 248 -5.74 -12.15 27.48
N SER A 249 -6.58 -13.13 27.82
CA SER A 249 -7.03 -13.25 29.21
C SER A 249 -5.77 -13.45 30.03
N VAL A 250 -5.35 -12.42 30.75
CA VAL A 250 -4.34 -12.56 31.79
C VAL A 250 -4.97 -13.53 32.79
N ALA A 251 -4.44 -14.74 32.83
CA ALA A 251 -4.79 -15.68 33.88
C ALA A 251 -4.15 -15.13 35.15
N ASP A 252 -4.98 -14.60 36.04
CA ASP A 252 -4.62 -14.32 37.44
C ASP A 252 -4.25 -15.62 38.17
#